data_AF-A0A7W0Y0Q4-F1
#
_entry.id   AF-A0A7W0Y0Q4-F1
#
_cell.length_a   1.000
_cell.length_b   1.000
_cell.length_c   1.000
_cell.angle_alpha   90.00
_cell.angle_beta   90.00
_cell.angle_gamma   90.00
#
_symmetry.space_group_name_H-M   'P 1'
#
loop_
_entity.id
_entity.type
_entity.pdbx_description
1 polymer ?
#
loop_
_entity_poly.entity_id
_entity_poly.type
_entity_poly.pdbx_seq_one_letter_code
_entity_poly.pdbx_strand_id
1 'polypeptide(L)'
;MKLLASTLLVLVACSDDGGTTGPRDAPLVPVDIDNGSCGDQLRFTGELVDWDSSEASFCGVFEALFQVQGDGNMDTTAPNGRFDLCIPRSQAVTRIDVTPSTTASQCTQPSSTYTLPVLAVANRDVILAGAMFSARAFTTDRQASFFTAVGAAFDPTKAQVLVHVAGTPRAVSLEAAHAAAQAHATTWAPGDTGLDVAFPNVDVGTGTTNLAVAGGAVGTGAIPLVAGTLTVVTVYAN
;
A
#
# COMPACT_ATOMS: atom_id res chain seq x y z
N MET A 1 69.07 -6.26 18.10
CA MET A 1 68.22 -5.25 18.77
C MET A 1 67.35 -4.61 17.70
N LYS A 2 66.02 -4.68 17.63
CA LYS A 2 64.94 -5.12 18.52
C LYS A 2 63.90 -5.90 17.67
N LEU A 3 63.24 -6.88 18.30
CA LEU A 3 62.03 -7.59 17.82
C LEU A 3 60.78 -6.70 17.88
N LEU A 4 59.82 -6.95 16.99
CA LEU A 4 58.35 -6.86 17.13
C LEU A 4 57.75 -7.54 15.87
N ALA A 5 57.32 -8.81 15.86
CA ALA A 5 56.20 -9.49 16.54
C ALA A 5 54.80 -9.16 15.96
N SER A 6 54.30 -10.12 15.16
CA SER A 6 52.91 -10.63 14.99
C SER A 6 51.77 -9.63 14.64
N THR A 7 50.78 -9.95 13.80
CA THR A 7 49.86 -11.09 13.93
C THR A 7 49.10 -11.34 12.61
N LEU A 8 49.00 -12.61 12.24
CA LEU A 8 48.14 -13.17 11.19
C LEU A 8 46.74 -13.41 11.78
N LEU A 9 45.67 -13.04 11.07
CA LEU A 9 44.30 -13.51 11.38
C LEU A 9 43.60 -13.93 10.10
N VAL A 10 43.44 -15.25 9.95
CA VAL A 10 42.47 -15.90 9.06
C VAL A 10 41.34 -16.33 9.97
N LEU A 11 40.10 -15.96 9.65
CA LEU A 11 38.90 -16.68 10.11
C LEU A 11 37.87 -16.67 8.98
N VAL A 12 37.61 -17.87 8.47
CA VAL A 12 36.43 -18.27 7.71
C VAL A 12 35.25 -18.32 8.68
N ALA A 13 34.08 -17.81 8.27
CA ALA A 13 32.79 -18.26 8.78
C ALA A 13 31.68 -17.90 7.79
N CYS A 14 31.32 -18.85 6.93
CA CYS A 14 29.93 -19.04 6.57
C CYS A 14 29.25 -19.60 7.84
N SER A 15 28.16 -18.99 8.30
CA SER A 15 27.32 -19.58 9.34
C SER A 15 25.90 -19.66 8.81
N ASP A 16 25.56 -20.85 8.31
CA ASP A 16 24.18 -21.33 8.27
C ASP A 16 23.87 -21.90 9.66
N ASP A 17 22.86 -21.36 10.32
CA ASP A 17 22.06 -21.98 11.39
C ASP A 17 20.66 -21.36 11.23
N GLY A 18 19.58 -22.07 10.91
CA GLY A 18 19.15 -23.32 11.53
C GLY A 18 18.11 -23.02 12.62
N GLY A 19 16.86 -22.73 12.20
CA GLY A 19 15.61 -22.91 12.97
C GLY A 19 15.47 -22.31 14.38
N THR A 20 14.59 -21.32 14.53
CA THR A 20 13.32 -21.40 15.31
C THR A 20 12.68 -20.02 15.41
N THR A 21 11.40 -19.96 15.03
CA THR A 21 10.34 -19.01 15.42
C THR A 21 10.78 -17.77 16.25
N GLY A 22 10.98 -16.65 15.57
CA GLY A 22 10.97 -15.31 16.13
C GLY A 22 10.56 -14.33 15.02
N PRO A 23 9.77 -13.28 15.31
CA PRO A 23 9.32 -12.37 14.27
C PRO A 23 10.54 -11.72 13.62
N ARG A 24 10.70 -11.91 12.30
CA ARG A 24 11.71 -11.25 11.46
C ARG A 24 11.25 -9.85 11.05
N ASP A 25 10.51 -9.18 11.92
CA ASP A 25 10.23 -7.77 11.75
C ASP A 25 11.36 -6.98 12.40
N ALA A 26 11.90 -6.01 11.66
CA ALA A 26 12.44 -4.85 12.35
C ALA A 26 11.33 -4.36 13.30
N PRO A 27 11.63 -4.08 14.57
CA PRO A 27 10.61 -3.53 15.47
C PRO A 27 9.93 -2.37 14.76
N LEU A 28 8.61 -2.21 14.95
CA LEU A 28 7.90 -1.00 14.54
C LEU A 28 8.73 0.19 15.03
N VAL A 29 9.54 0.75 14.14
CA VAL A 29 10.18 2.02 14.40
C VAL A 29 8.97 2.93 14.49
N PRO A 30 8.72 3.57 15.66
CA PRO A 30 7.70 4.62 15.72
C PRO A 30 7.99 5.49 14.51
N VAL A 31 7.03 5.62 13.59
CA VAL A 31 7.22 6.52 12.45
C VAL A 31 7.69 7.81 13.06
N ASP A 32 8.94 8.15 12.80
CA ASP A 32 9.50 9.39 13.24
C ASP A 32 8.71 10.44 12.45
N ILE A 33 7.67 10.98 13.10
CA ILE A 33 6.84 12.07 12.60
C ILE A 33 7.67 13.37 12.60
N ASP A 34 8.92 13.34 13.06
CA ASP A 34 9.86 14.34 12.60
C ASP A 34 9.82 14.29 11.07
N ASN A 35 9.43 15.42 10.48
CA ASN A 35 9.28 15.62 9.04
C ASN A 35 10.54 15.25 8.23
N GLY A 36 11.60 14.73 8.86
CA GLY A 36 12.82 14.25 8.24
C GLY A 36 13.40 15.34 7.35
N SER A 37 13.69 14.98 6.10
CA SER A 37 14.15 15.88 5.05
C SER A 37 13.06 16.76 4.44
N CYS A 38 11.78 16.59 4.80
CA CYS A 38 10.66 17.33 4.18
C CYS A 38 10.50 18.77 4.69
N GLY A 39 11.28 19.21 5.68
CA GLY A 39 11.19 20.56 6.22
C GLY A 39 9.77 20.90 6.70
N ASP A 40 9.13 21.90 6.09
CA ASP A 40 7.76 22.31 6.42
C ASP A 40 6.67 21.45 5.74
N GLN A 41 7.02 20.64 4.74
CA GLN A 41 6.11 19.68 4.10
C GLN A 41 5.88 18.46 4.98
N LEU A 42 4.80 17.73 4.78
CA LEU A 42 4.52 16.50 5.53
C LEU A 42 5.21 15.31 4.86
N ARG A 43 5.90 14.48 5.64
CA ARG A 43 6.43 13.21 5.15
C ARG A 43 5.30 12.19 4.97
N PHE A 44 5.14 11.69 3.75
CA PHE A 44 4.23 10.61 3.38
C PHE A 44 5.04 9.41 2.92
N THR A 45 4.96 8.31 3.67
CA THR A 45 5.67 7.06 3.39
C THR A 45 4.74 5.88 3.62
N GLY A 46 5.11 4.76 3.02
CA GLY A 46 4.32 3.54 3.08
C GLY A 46 4.90 2.48 2.18
N GLU A 47 4.02 1.59 1.74
CA GLU A 47 4.35 0.50 0.83
C GLU A 47 3.31 0.34 -0.27
N LEU A 48 3.79 -0.09 -1.43
CA LEU A 48 2.99 -0.67 -2.50
C LEU A 48 3.45 -2.12 -2.71
N VAL A 49 2.56 -3.07 -2.42
CA VAL A 49 2.86 -4.50 -2.52
C VAL A 49 1.98 -5.17 -3.57
N ASP A 50 2.41 -6.34 -4.03
CA ASP A 50 1.59 -7.19 -4.89
C ASP A 50 0.31 -7.61 -4.16
N TRP A 51 -0.80 -7.75 -4.88
CA TRP A 51 -2.08 -8.18 -4.34
C TRP A 51 -1.99 -9.46 -3.49
N ASP A 52 -1.16 -10.41 -3.91
CA ASP A 52 -0.97 -11.70 -3.24
C ASP A 52 0.20 -11.69 -2.25
N SER A 53 0.78 -10.52 -1.96
CA SER A 53 1.78 -10.36 -0.89
C SER A 53 1.20 -10.78 0.46
N SER A 54 1.98 -11.54 1.22
CA SER A 54 1.64 -12.03 2.57
C SER A 54 2.82 -11.88 3.51
N GLU A 55 2.60 -12.03 4.81
CA GLU A 55 3.69 -12.03 5.80
C GLU A 55 4.73 -13.13 5.52
N ALA A 56 4.29 -14.30 5.06
CA ALA A 56 5.17 -15.43 4.75
C ALA A 56 5.90 -15.29 3.41
N SER A 57 5.39 -14.45 2.50
CA SER A 57 5.94 -14.22 1.17
C SER A 57 5.67 -12.77 0.78
N PHE A 58 6.51 -11.87 1.29
CA PHE A 58 6.40 -10.44 1.01
C PHE A 58 6.82 -10.12 -0.42
N CYS A 59 6.03 -9.28 -1.08
CA CYS A 59 6.18 -8.96 -2.50
C CYS A 59 6.04 -7.46 -2.72
N GLY A 60 7.15 -6.72 -2.69
CA GLY A 60 7.16 -5.30 -3.04
C GLY A 60 6.95 -5.08 -4.54
N VAL A 61 6.17 -4.06 -4.91
CA VAL A 61 6.12 -3.58 -6.29
C VAL A 61 7.30 -2.64 -6.50
N PHE A 62 8.29 -3.07 -7.29
CA PHE A 62 9.48 -2.28 -7.59
C PHE A 62 9.23 -1.31 -8.74
N GLU A 63 9.78 -0.10 -8.69
CA GLU A 63 9.73 0.89 -9.79
C GLU A 63 8.34 1.43 -10.17
N ALA A 64 7.33 1.30 -9.30
CA ALA A 64 6.13 2.12 -9.41
C ALA A 64 6.46 3.58 -9.04
N LEU A 65 6.01 4.52 -9.86
CA LEU A 65 6.29 5.94 -9.72
C LEU A 65 5.12 6.65 -9.02
N PHE A 66 5.38 7.27 -7.88
CA PHE A 66 4.45 8.12 -7.13
C PHE A 66 4.70 9.58 -7.51
N GLN A 67 3.66 10.30 -7.94
CA GLN A 67 3.75 11.71 -8.32
C GLN A 67 2.64 12.53 -7.67
N VAL A 68 3.01 13.57 -6.92
CA VAL A 68 2.06 14.49 -6.29
C VAL A 68 1.38 15.34 -7.34
N GLN A 69 0.04 15.32 -7.36
CA GLN A 69 -0.72 16.16 -8.28
C GLN A 69 -0.51 17.65 -7.96
N GLY A 70 -0.06 18.42 -8.96
CA GLY A 70 0.10 19.88 -8.86
C GLY A 70 1.34 20.37 -8.13
N ASP A 71 2.21 19.50 -7.61
CA ASP A 71 3.42 19.87 -6.85
C ASP A 71 4.73 19.34 -7.47
N GLY A 72 4.65 18.43 -8.44
CA GLY A 72 5.83 17.91 -9.16
C GLY A 72 6.74 16.98 -8.34
N ASN A 73 6.60 16.98 -7.01
CA ASN A 73 7.25 16.03 -6.12
C ASN A 73 6.94 14.59 -6.54
N MET A 74 7.97 13.76 -6.57
CA MET A 74 7.87 12.38 -7.02
C MET A 74 8.86 11.48 -6.27
N ASP A 75 8.51 10.21 -6.15
CA ASP A 75 9.39 9.16 -5.67
C ASP A 75 9.08 7.84 -6.38
N THR A 76 10.05 6.93 -6.42
CA THR A 76 9.91 5.63 -7.06
C THR A 76 10.13 4.54 -6.02
N THR A 77 9.19 3.59 -5.98
CA THR A 77 9.25 2.48 -5.02
C THR A 77 10.54 1.65 -5.16
N ALA A 78 11.18 1.41 -4.01
CA ALA A 78 12.32 0.51 -3.87
C ALA A 78 11.91 -0.96 -4.10
N PRO A 79 12.85 -1.94 -4.20
CA PRO A 79 12.51 -3.34 -4.46
C PRO A 79 11.56 -3.98 -3.44
N ASN A 80 11.51 -3.44 -2.22
CA ASN A 80 10.58 -3.83 -1.18
C ASN A 80 9.26 -3.02 -1.20
N GLY A 81 8.94 -2.31 -2.28
CA GLY A 81 7.71 -1.53 -2.43
C GLY A 81 7.64 -0.25 -1.62
N ARG A 82 8.69 0.12 -0.87
CA ARG A 82 8.70 1.32 -0.03
C ARG A 82 8.94 2.58 -0.85
N PHE A 83 8.30 3.67 -0.44
CA PHE A 83 8.51 5.02 -0.98
C PHE A 83 8.59 6.04 0.17
N ASP A 84 9.14 7.22 -0.11
CA ASP A 84 9.24 8.35 0.82
C ASP A 84 9.06 9.68 0.06
N LEU A 85 7.93 10.35 0.31
CA LEU A 85 7.48 11.50 -0.47
C LEU A 85 7.16 12.67 0.47
N CYS A 86 7.53 13.88 0.08
CA CYS A 86 7.11 15.09 0.79
C CYS A 86 5.84 15.66 0.13
N ILE A 87 4.78 15.86 0.91
CA ILE A 87 3.49 16.37 0.44
C ILE A 87 3.08 17.68 1.14
N PRO A 88 2.24 18.53 0.52
CA PRO A 88 1.81 19.78 1.14
C PRO A 88 1.09 19.59 2.48
N ARG A 89 1.71 20.05 3.58
CA ARG A 89 1.13 19.97 4.94
C ARG A 89 -0.16 20.79 5.11
N SER A 90 -0.35 21.81 4.29
CA SER A 90 -1.52 22.68 4.33
C SER A 90 -2.79 22.02 3.78
N GLN A 91 -2.66 20.98 2.94
CA GLN A 91 -3.78 20.25 2.37
C GLN A 91 -4.28 19.18 3.34
N ALA A 92 -5.59 19.07 3.51
CA ALA A 92 -6.19 17.99 4.32
C ALA A 92 -6.05 16.63 3.61
N VAL A 93 -6.16 16.64 2.27
CA VAL A 93 -6.00 15.47 1.42
C VAL A 93 -5.13 15.86 0.23
N THR A 94 -4.08 15.09 -0.02
CA THR A 94 -3.23 15.19 -1.21
C THR A 94 -3.47 13.96 -2.09
N ARG A 95 -3.59 14.18 -3.40
CA ARG A 95 -3.76 13.14 -4.41
C ARG A 95 -2.44 12.84 -5.09
N ILE A 96 -2.14 11.56 -5.24
CA ILE A 96 -0.87 11.09 -5.79
C ILE A 96 -1.19 10.10 -6.90
N ASP A 97 -0.77 10.44 -8.11
CA ASP A 97 -0.86 9.53 -9.25
C ASP A 97 0.27 8.51 -9.11
N VAL A 98 -0.10 7.24 -9.17
CA VAL A 98 0.85 6.13 -9.10
C VAL A 98 0.84 5.42 -10.44
N THR A 99 1.92 5.64 -11.20
CA THR A 99 2.13 4.97 -12.48
C THR A 99 2.60 3.54 -12.20
N PRO A 100 1.93 2.52 -12.76
CA PRO A 100 2.29 1.12 -12.52
C PRO A 100 3.73 0.81 -12.93
N SER A 101 4.34 -0.12 -12.21
CA SER A 101 5.63 -0.67 -12.59
C SER A 101 5.53 -1.44 -13.92
N THR A 102 6.53 -1.27 -14.76
CA THR A 102 6.71 -2.11 -15.97
C THR A 102 7.48 -3.40 -15.67
N THR A 103 8.04 -3.53 -14.46
CA THR A 103 8.71 -4.74 -13.99
C THR A 103 7.70 -5.81 -13.65
N ALA A 104 7.99 -7.06 -14.04
CA ALA A 104 7.15 -8.20 -13.71
C ALA A 104 7.05 -8.41 -12.19
N SER A 105 5.88 -8.89 -11.74
CA SER A 105 5.70 -9.29 -10.35
C SER A 105 6.67 -10.42 -9.97
N GLN A 106 7.22 -10.32 -8.77
CA GLN A 106 8.06 -11.36 -8.18
C GLN A 106 7.22 -12.54 -7.64
N CYS A 107 5.90 -12.38 -7.56
CA CYS A 107 5.00 -13.28 -6.84
C CYS A 107 3.88 -13.87 -7.69
N THR A 108 3.56 -13.25 -8.82
CA THR A 108 2.62 -13.86 -9.78
C THR A 108 3.33 -14.89 -10.64
N GLN A 109 2.76 -16.09 -10.75
CA GLN A 109 3.19 -17.15 -11.68
C GLN A 109 1.98 -17.66 -12.49
N PRO A 110 2.03 -17.67 -13.84
CA PRO A 110 3.12 -17.21 -14.70
C PRO A 110 3.41 -15.71 -14.55
N SER A 111 4.60 -15.28 -14.98
CA SER A 111 5.03 -13.88 -14.88
C SER A 111 4.02 -12.92 -15.51
N SER A 112 3.67 -11.86 -14.78
CA SER A 112 2.67 -10.87 -15.16
C SER A 112 3.09 -9.47 -14.69
N THR A 113 2.59 -8.43 -15.35
CA THR A 113 2.90 -7.03 -15.04
C THR A 113 1.67 -6.26 -14.55
N TYR A 114 1.92 -5.10 -13.96
CA TYR A 114 0.91 -4.19 -13.44
C TYR A 114 0.47 -3.23 -14.54
N THR A 115 -0.84 -3.10 -14.75
CA THR A 115 -1.39 -2.23 -15.81
C THR A 115 -2.44 -1.26 -15.30
N LEU A 116 -3.06 -1.55 -14.15
CA LEU A 116 -4.07 -0.70 -13.54
C LEU A 116 -3.39 0.45 -12.79
N PRO A 117 -3.54 1.72 -13.21
CA PRO A 117 -3.02 2.86 -12.46
C PRO A 117 -3.67 2.95 -11.07
N VAL A 118 -2.93 3.55 -10.14
CA VAL A 118 -3.37 3.75 -8.77
C VAL A 118 -3.49 5.25 -8.49
N LEU A 119 -4.53 5.64 -7.76
CA LEU A 119 -4.67 6.97 -7.18
C LEU A 119 -4.55 6.82 -5.65
N ALA A 120 -3.39 7.18 -5.11
CA ALA A 120 -3.19 7.18 -3.66
C ALA A 120 -3.76 8.46 -3.04
N VAL A 121 -4.53 8.30 -1.96
CA VAL A 121 -5.16 9.39 -1.21
C VAL A 121 -4.43 9.55 0.12
N ALA A 122 -3.53 10.53 0.17
CA ALA A 122 -2.79 10.85 1.37
C ALA A 122 -3.61 11.81 2.24
N ASN A 123 -4.23 11.29 3.30
CA ASN A 123 -4.94 12.10 4.28
C ASN A 123 -3.95 12.59 5.37
N ARG A 124 -3.85 13.91 5.53
CA ARG A 124 -2.92 14.52 6.48
C ARG A 124 -3.15 14.03 7.91
N ASP A 125 -4.40 13.98 8.35
CA ASP A 125 -4.72 13.69 9.74
C ASP A 125 -4.49 12.21 10.06
N VAL A 126 -4.61 11.32 9.06
CA VAL A 126 -4.20 9.90 9.15
C VAL A 126 -2.68 9.78 9.33
N ILE A 127 -1.90 10.51 8.53
CA ILE A 127 -0.44 10.53 8.61
C ILE A 127 0.02 11.07 9.97
N LEU A 128 -0.58 12.18 10.43
CA LEU A 128 -0.28 12.79 11.74
C LEU A 128 -0.71 11.90 12.91
N ALA A 129 -1.67 11.00 12.71
CA ALA A 129 -2.03 9.98 13.70
C ALA A 129 -1.03 8.80 13.74
N GLY A 130 -0.01 8.79 12.87
CA GLY A 130 1.05 7.79 12.84
C GLY A 130 0.72 6.53 12.03
N ALA A 131 -0.38 6.53 11.27
CA ALA A 131 -0.72 5.40 10.40
C ALA A 131 0.21 5.37 9.18
N MET A 132 0.74 4.19 8.87
CA MET A 132 1.51 3.96 7.66
C MET A 132 0.56 3.68 6.49
N PHE A 133 0.87 4.25 5.32
CA PHE A 133 0.13 3.92 4.11
C PHE A 133 0.49 2.52 3.63
N SER A 134 -0.51 1.71 3.33
CA SER A 134 -0.32 0.41 2.68
C SER A 134 -1.28 0.29 1.51
N ALA A 135 -0.74 -0.13 0.38
CA ALA A 135 -1.46 -0.30 -0.87
C ALA A 135 -1.11 -1.63 -1.52
N ARG A 136 -2.06 -2.15 -2.30
CA ARG A 136 -1.89 -3.37 -3.08
C ARG A 136 -2.16 -3.08 -4.55
N ALA A 137 -1.38 -3.69 -5.44
CA ALA A 137 -1.55 -3.59 -6.88
C ALA A 137 -1.86 -4.96 -7.51
N PHE A 138 -2.74 -4.96 -8.50
CA PHE A 138 -3.00 -6.14 -9.32
C PHE A 138 -2.00 -6.25 -10.45
N THR A 139 -1.43 -7.44 -10.65
CA THR A 139 -0.99 -7.82 -11.98
C THR A 139 -2.18 -8.04 -12.90
N THR A 140 -1.96 -7.97 -14.21
CA THR A 140 -3.01 -8.16 -15.22
C THR A 140 -3.68 -9.54 -15.08
N ASP A 141 -2.91 -10.59 -14.85
CA ASP A 141 -3.46 -11.94 -14.64
C ASP A 141 -4.18 -12.06 -13.29
N ARG A 142 -3.64 -11.42 -12.24
CA ARG A 142 -4.29 -11.44 -10.94
C ARG A 142 -5.61 -10.68 -10.94
N GLN A 143 -5.71 -9.58 -11.67
CA GLN A 143 -6.95 -8.86 -11.89
C GLN A 143 -8.01 -9.78 -12.49
N ALA A 144 -7.69 -10.49 -13.58
CA ALA A 144 -8.64 -11.39 -14.22
C ALA A 144 -9.18 -12.47 -13.26
N SER A 145 -8.28 -13.11 -12.49
CA SER A 145 -8.67 -14.15 -11.52
C SER A 145 -9.45 -13.57 -10.32
N PHE A 146 -9.11 -12.38 -9.83
CA PHE A 146 -9.83 -11.70 -8.76
C PHE A 146 -11.28 -11.41 -9.16
N PHE A 147 -11.50 -10.77 -10.31
CA PHE A 147 -12.86 -10.44 -10.76
C PHE A 147 -13.69 -11.70 -11.03
N THR A 148 -13.08 -12.75 -11.59
CA THR A 148 -13.71 -14.06 -11.74
C THR A 148 -14.18 -14.61 -10.39
N ALA A 149 -13.34 -14.54 -9.35
CA ALA A 149 -13.68 -15.03 -8.02
C ALA A 149 -14.80 -14.22 -7.34
N VAL A 150 -14.88 -12.91 -7.60
CA VAL A 150 -15.96 -12.04 -7.14
C VAL A 150 -17.28 -12.29 -7.90
N GLY A 151 -17.24 -13.05 -9.00
CA GLY A 151 -18.41 -13.29 -9.85
C GLY A 151 -18.76 -12.09 -10.73
N ALA A 152 -17.77 -11.27 -11.08
CA ALA A 152 -17.91 -10.09 -11.93
C ALA A 152 -16.84 -10.07 -13.04
N ALA A 153 -17.02 -9.21 -14.04
CA ALA A 153 -15.93 -8.85 -14.97
C ALA A 153 -15.31 -7.52 -14.51
N PHE A 154 -14.01 -7.33 -14.73
CA PHE A 154 -13.42 -6.00 -14.56
C PHE A 154 -14.07 -5.02 -15.53
N ASP A 155 -14.56 -3.90 -15.01
CA ASP A 155 -15.17 -2.83 -15.80
C ASP A 155 -14.26 -1.59 -15.78
N PRO A 156 -13.57 -1.25 -16.89
CA PRO A 156 -12.69 -0.09 -16.96
C PRO A 156 -13.45 1.25 -16.90
N THR A 157 -14.78 1.25 -17.03
CA THR A 157 -15.61 2.46 -16.87
C THR A 157 -15.93 2.76 -15.42
N LYS A 158 -15.61 1.84 -14.50
CA LYS A 158 -15.80 1.95 -13.07
C LYS A 158 -14.48 2.23 -12.36
N ALA A 159 -14.58 2.78 -11.16
CA ALA A 159 -13.44 2.86 -10.25
C ALA A 159 -13.28 1.54 -9.51
N GLN A 160 -12.07 1.31 -9.02
CA GLN A 160 -11.79 0.28 -8.03
C GLN A 160 -11.37 1.00 -6.75
N VAL A 161 -11.75 0.50 -5.57
CA VAL A 161 -11.33 1.12 -4.30
C VAL A 161 -10.72 0.07 -3.40
N LEU A 162 -9.56 0.40 -2.82
CA LEU A 162 -8.94 -0.37 -1.75
C LEU A 162 -8.83 0.54 -0.52
N VAL A 163 -9.32 0.06 0.61
CA VAL A 163 -9.22 0.74 1.90
C VAL A 163 -8.32 -0.09 2.81
N HIS A 164 -7.19 0.48 3.21
CA HIS A 164 -6.36 -0.05 4.27
C HIS A 164 -6.83 0.49 5.62
N VAL A 165 -7.17 -0.40 6.55
CA VAL A 165 -7.57 -0.07 7.91
C VAL A 165 -6.37 -0.26 8.84
N ALA A 166 -5.66 0.84 9.11
CA ALA A 166 -4.59 0.84 10.09
C ALA A 166 -5.18 0.78 11.50
N GLY A 167 -4.71 -0.17 12.32
CA GLY A 167 -5.20 -0.43 13.66
C GLY A 167 -6.11 -1.66 13.72
N THR A 168 -7.21 -1.57 14.48
CA THR A 168 -8.13 -2.70 14.62
C THR A 168 -8.96 -2.88 13.35
N PRO A 169 -9.05 -4.09 12.75
CA PRO A 169 -9.94 -4.35 11.61
C PRO A 169 -11.39 -3.99 11.92
N ARG A 170 -12.05 -3.30 10.99
CA ARG A 170 -13.45 -2.86 11.12
C ARG A 170 -14.19 -2.95 9.80
N ALA A 171 -15.51 -3.00 9.87
CA ALA A 171 -16.36 -2.97 8.69
C ALA A 171 -16.24 -1.62 7.97
N VAL A 172 -16.08 -1.66 6.65
CA VAL A 172 -15.92 -0.51 5.76
C VAL A 172 -17.11 -0.45 4.81
N SER A 173 -17.60 0.74 4.48
CA SER A 173 -18.69 0.89 3.51
C SER A 173 -18.46 2.09 2.60
N LEU A 174 -18.90 1.97 1.35
CA LEU A 174 -18.99 3.06 0.38
C LEU A 174 -20.46 3.36 0.07
N GLU A 175 -20.80 4.62 -0.15
CA GLU A 175 -22.16 5.01 -0.60
C GLU A 175 -22.43 4.68 -2.07
N ALA A 176 -21.38 4.72 -2.91
CA ALA A 176 -21.51 4.39 -4.33
C ALA A 176 -21.81 2.90 -4.51
N ALA A 177 -22.66 2.57 -5.49
CA ALA A 177 -22.92 1.18 -5.83
C ALA A 177 -21.64 0.50 -6.34
N HIS A 178 -21.44 -0.76 -5.93
CA HIS A 178 -20.26 -1.54 -6.26
C HIS A 178 -20.60 -3.04 -6.26
N ALA A 179 -19.70 -3.86 -6.82
CA ALA A 179 -19.80 -5.32 -6.72
C ALA A 179 -19.54 -5.80 -5.28
N ALA A 180 -19.70 -7.10 -5.02
CA ALA A 180 -19.47 -7.65 -3.69
C ALA A 180 -18.03 -7.35 -3.19
N ALA A 181 -17.93 -6.69 -2.04
CA ALA A 181 -16.65 -6.36 -1.42
C ALA A 181 -15.87 -7.62 -1.05
N GLN A 182 -14.54 -7.50 -1.06
CA GLN A 182 -13.63 -8.52 -0.57
C GLN A 182 -12.78 -7.94 0.55
N ALA A 183 -12.60 -8.69 1.63
CA ALA A 183 -11.77 -8.30 2.75
C ALA A 183 -10.57 -9.23 2.88
N HIS A 184 -9.46 -8.66 3.32
CA HIS A 184 -8.23 -9.36 3.63
C HIS A 184 -7.94 -9.27 5.13
N ALA A 185 -7.79 -10.41 5.77
CA ALA A 185 -7.20 -10.52 7.11
C ALA A 185 -5.91 -11.34 7.02
N THR A 186 -6.03 -12.60 6.60
CA THR A 186 -4.90 -13.48 6.24
C THR A 186 -4.99 -13.95 4.79
N THR A 187 -6.21 -14.03 4.27
CA THR A 187 -6.55 -14.40 2.90
C THR A 187 -7.74 -13.56 2.46
N TRP A 188 -7.85 -13.33 1.15
CA TRP A 188 -9.01 -12.64 0.57
C TRP A 188 -10.27 -13.49 0.64
N ALA A 189 -11.36 -12.90 1.12
CA ALA A 189 -12.68 -13.53 1.16
C ALA A 189 -13.80 -12.49 0.98
N PRO A 190 -15.02 -12.90 0.59
CA PRO A 190 -16.16 -12.00 0.54
C PRO A 190 -16.44 -11.37 1.91
N GLY A 191 -16.61 -10.04 1.92
CA GLY A 191 -16.86 -9.29 3.15
C GLY A 191 -16.26 -7.89 3.09
N ASP A 192 -16.57 -7.11 4.12
CA ASP A 192 -16.20 -5.70 4.24
C ASP A 192 -15.42 -5.38 5.52
N THR A 193 -14.99 -6.41 6.25
CA THR A 193 -14.30 -6.30 7.53
C THR A 193 -12.94 -6.98 7.44
N GLY A 194 -11.86 -6.20 7.50
CA GLY A 194 -10.49 -6.69 7.37
C GLY A 194 -9.46 -5.59 7.59
N LEU A 195 -8.18 -5.94 7.43
CA LEU A 195 -7.06 -5.00 7.36
C LEU A 195 -7.03 -4.27 6.02
N ASP A 196 -7.41 -4.97 4.95
CA ASP A 196 -7.65 -4.36 3.65
C ASP A 196 -9.06 -4.73 3.18
N VAL A 197 -9.78 -3.77 2.59
CA VAL A 197 -11.11 -3.99 2.01
C VAL A 197 -11.14 -3.44 0.60
N ALA A 198 -11.42 -4.31 -0.36
CA ALA A 198 -11.52 -4.01 -1.77
C ALA A 198 -12.99 -3.92 -2.19
N PHE A 199 -13.35 -2.82 -2.85
CA PHE A 199 -14.65 -2.59 -3.47
C PHE A 199 -14.47 -2.59 -5.00
N PRO A 200 -14.89 -3.66 -5.69
CA PRO A 200 -14.73 -3.75 -7.13
C PRO A 200 -15.88 -3.04 -7.86
N ASN A 201 -15.59 -2.52 -9.05
CA ASN A 201 -16.54 -1.89 -9.97
C ASN A 201 -17.44 -0.84 -9.30
N VAL A 202 -16.81 0.10 -8.60
CA VAL A 202 -17.50 1.22 -7.94
C VAL A 202 -17.99 2.22 -8.99
N ASP A 203 -19.28 2.56 -8.91
CA ASP A 203 -19.91 3.55 -9.76
C ASP A 203 -19.27 4.94 -9.56
N VAL A 204 -18.65 5.47 -10.62
CA VAL A 204 -17.92 6.74 -10.56
C VAL A 204 -18.81 7.95 -10.32
N GLY A 205 -20.08 7.92 -10.74
CA GLY A 205 -21.06 8.98 -10.48
C GLY A 205 -20.52 10.39 -10.75
N THR A 206 -20.43 11.21 -9.69
CA THR A 206 -19.93 12.60 -9.70
C THR A 206 -18.40 12.71 -9.56
N GLY A 207 -17.68 11.59 -9.55
CA GLY A 207 -16.23 11.52 -9.33
C GLY A 207 -15.82 11.44 -7.86
N THR A 208 -16.76 11.26 -6.94
CA THR A 208 -16.48 11.05 -5.50
C THR A 208 -17.51 10.09 -4.88
N THR A 209 -17.14 9.46 -3.78
CA THR A 209 -18.06 8.71 -2.90
C THR A 209 -17.70 8.93 -1.45
N ASN A 210 -18.65 8.72 -0.54
CA ASN A 210 -18.40 8.79 0.89
C ASN A 210 -17.95 7.41 1.41
N LEU A 211 -16.79 7.40 2.08
CA LEU A 211 -16.22 6.27 2.78
C LEU A 211 -16.55 6.35 4.27
N ALA A 212 -17.10 5.28 4.83
CA ALA A 212 -17.35 5.15 6.26
C ALA A 212 -16.72 3.88 6.83
N VAL A 213 -16.39 3.92 8.12
CA VAL A 213 -15.86 2.80 8.90
C VAL A 213 -16.72 2.65 10.16
N ALA A 214 -17.14 1.44 10.48
CA ALA A 214 -17.96 1.17 11.66
C ALA A 214 -17.29 1.70 12.95
N GLY A 215 -18.06 2.41 13.78
CA GLY A 215 -17.53 3.03 14.99
C GLY A 215 -16.58 4.22 14.75
N GLY A 216 -16.47 4.70 13.50
CA GLY A 216 -15.62 5.84 13.12
C GLY A 216 -14.14 5.49 12.94
N ALA A 217 -13.45 6.29 12.14
CA ALA A 217 -12.00 6.26 11.94
C ALA A 217 -11.52 7.63 11.44
N VAL A 218 -10.24 7.95 11.64
CA VAL A 218 -9.62 9.11 10.97
C VAL A 218 -9.43 8.77 9.50
N GLY A 219 -9.69 9.72 8.59
CA GLY A 219 -9.54 9.51 7.15
C GLY A 219 -10.80 9.06 6.41
N THR A 220 -11.94 8.91 7.10
CA THR A 220 -13.25 8.69 6.47
C THR A 220 -13.80 9.98 5.84
N GLY A 221 -14.78 9.86 4.95
CA GLY A 221 -15.43 10.98 4.28
C GLY A 221 -15.38 10.84 2.76
N ALA A 222 -15.49 11.96 2.04
CA ALA A 222 -15.46 11.97 0.58
C ALA A 222 -14.08 11.59 0.03
N ILE A 223 -14.04 10.55 -0.79
CA ILE A 223 -12.86 10.08 -1.53
C ILE A 223 -13.07 10.23 -3.04
N PRO A 224 -12.02 10.49 -3.83
CA PRO A 224 -12.15 10.55 -5.29
C PRO A 224 -12.47 9.18 -5.89
N LEU A 225 -13.16 9.19 -7.02
CA LEU A 225 -13.35 8.03 -7.88
C LEU A 225 -12.93 8.38 -9.30
N VAL A 226 -12.07 7.54 -9.88
CA VAL A 226 -11.59 7.69 -11.25
C VAL A 226 -11.79 6.37 -11.98
N ALA A 227 -12.44 6.42 -13.14
CA ALA A 227 -12.67 5.23 -13.96
C ALA A 227 -11.35 4.57 -14.36
N GLY A 228 -11.30 3.24 -14.35
CA GLY A 228 -10.12 2.47 -14.77
C GLY A 228 -8.91 2.67 -13.85
N THR A 229 -9.12 3.12 -12.62
CA THR A 229 -8.07 3.41 -11.63
C THR A 229 -8.43 2.73 -10.30
N LEU A 230 -7.42 2.22 -9.60
CA LEU A 230 -7.54 1.77 -8.22
C LEU A 230 -7.28 2.94 -7.27
N THR A 231 -8.32 3.47 -6.64
CA THR A 231 -8.18 4.45 -5.57
C THR A 231 -7.81 3.75 -4.28
N VAL A 232 -6.70 4.15 -3.66
CA VAL A 232 -6.23 3.57 -2.40
C VAL A 232 -6.27 4.61 -1.29
N VAL A 233 -6.89 4.24 -0.18
CA VAL A 233 -7.07 5.11 0.99
C VAL A 233 -6.63 4.35 2.23
N THR A 234 -5.87 5.00 3.10
CA THR A 234 -5.64 4.50 4.47
C THR A 234 -6.53 5.26 5.43
N VAL A 235 -7.18 4.53 6.33
CA VAL A 235 -7.93 5.06 7.47
C VAL A 235 -7.29 4.57 8.76
N TYR A 236 -7.44 5.32 9.84
CA TYR A 236 -6.89 4.96 11.14
C TYR A 236 -7.99 4.71 12.16
N ALA A 237 -8.12 3.44 12.57
CA ALA A 237 -9.13 2.93 13.49
C ALA A 237 -8.47 2.48 14.81
N ASN A 238 -8.52 3.35 15.82
CA ASN A 238 -8.08 3.06 17.20
C ASN A 238 -9.01 2.08 17.92
#